data_AF-A0A5E4KN85-F1
#
_entry.id   AF-A0A5E4KN85-F1
#
_cell.length_a   1.000
_cell.length_b   1.000
_cell.length_c   1.000
_cell.angle_alpha   90.00
_cell.angle_beta   90.00
_cell.angle_gamma   90.00
#
_symmetry.space_group_name_H-M   'P 1'
#
loop_
_entity.id
_entity.type
_entity.pdbx_description
1 polymer ?
#
loop_
_entity_poly.entity_id
_entity_poly.type
_entity_poly.pdbx_seq_one_letter_code
_entity_poly.pdbx_strand_id
1 'polypeptide(L)'
;MALVLDSGALGSMIMIASTMLAGNLIYGYGVGVPFASAQIKKDPITGERQDTYMSKGTQGQGIPTVCYVSGIIGAALGGIGGSLIYYVLVGIYGQFLSMASAVAVAGVFTMGVFYVNAVVPSYGVGGTIEGFHDPKFRRVLPKDAFTSFLVSLLLGIVAILITAGM
;
A
#
# COMPACT_ATOMS: atom_id res chain seq x y z
N MET A 1 -8.68 -18.50 7.84
CA MET A 1 -7.86 -17.29 8.07
C MET A 1 -6.65 -17.21 7.14
N ALA A 2 -5.69 -18.14 7.20
CA ALA A 2 -4.47 -18.10 6.35
C ALA A 2 -4.75 -17.89 4.86
N LEU A 3 -5.60 -18.73 4.25
CA LEU A 3 -6.01 -18.58 2.84
C LEU A 3 -6.62 -17.21 2.49
N VAL A 4 -7.34 -16.59 3.42
CA VAL A 4 -7.96 -15.27 3.19
C VAL A 4 -6.87 -14.19 3.18
N LEU A 5 -5.93 -14.26 4.12
CA LEU A 5 -4.79 -13.34 4.20
C LEU A 5 -3.89 -13.47 2.96
N ASP A 6 -3.58 -14.70 2.56
CA ASP A 6 -2.76 -14.99 1.38
C ASP A 6 -3.44 -14.49 0.10
N SER A 7 -4.76 -14.70 -0.02
CA SER A 7 -5.53 -14.19 -1.16
C SER A 7 -5.53 -12.66 -1.23
N GLY A 8 -5.64 -11.98 -0.08
CA GLY A 8 -5.54 -10.53 0.01
C GLY A 8 -4.16 -10.02 -0.38
N ALA A 9 -3.10 -10.67 0.11
CA ALA A 9 -1.71 -10.34 -0.22
C ALA A 9 -1.42 -10.48 -1.72
N LEU A 10 -1.76 -11.62 -2.31
CA LEU A 10 -1.52 -11.89 -3.72
C LEU A 10 -2.37 -11.00 -4.62
N GLY A 11 -3.64 -10.79 -4.26
CA GLY A 11 -4.53 -9.91 -5.01
C GLY A 11 -3.99 -8.48 -5.10
N SER A 12 -3.57 -7.90 -3.98
CA SER A 12 -3.01 -6.55 -3.95
C SER A 12 -1.65 -6.46 -4.66
N MET A 13 -0.77 -7.46 -4.50
CA MET A 13 0.50 -7.55 -5.21
C MET A 13 0.30 -7.56 -6.72
N ILE A 14 -0.64 -8.38 -7.22
CA ILE A 14 -0.94 -8.47 -8.65
C ILE A 14 -1.50 -7.14 -9.17
N MET A 15 -2.41 -6.49 -8.44
CA MET A 15 -2.92 -5.19 -8.86
C MET A 15 -1.80 -4.15 -8.99
N ILE A 16 -0.99 -3.99 -7.94
CA ILE A 16 0.07 -2.99 -7.93
C ILE A 16 1.16 -3.31 -8.97
N ALA A 17 1.55 -4.57 -9.11
CA ALA A 17 2.47 -5.02 -10.16
C ALA A 17 1.92 -4.67 -11.56
N SER A 18 0.65 -4.97 -11.83
CA SER A 18 0.02 -4.69 -13.12
C SER A 18 -0.04 -3.19 -13.41
N THR A 19 -0.41 -2.37 -12.42
CA THR A 19 -0.43 -0.91 -12.55
C THR A 19 0.95 -0.34 -12.82
N MET A 20 1.97 -0.78 -12.08
CA MET A 20 3.34 -0.30 -12.28
C MET A 20 3.93 -0.78 -13.61
N LEU A 21 3.60 -1.99 -14.06
CA LEU A 21 4.01 -2.50 -15.37
C LEU A 21 3.42 -1.63 -16.49
N ALA A 22 2.11 -1.36 -16.44
CA ALA A 22 1.46 -0.48 -17.41
C ALA A 22 2.07 0.93 -17.39
N GLY A 23 2.33 1.48 -16.20
CA GLY A 23 3.02 2.76 -16.04
C GLY A 23 4.41 2.76 -16.69
N ASN A 24 5.21 1.72 -16.45
CA ASN A 24 6.53 1.58 -17.06
C ASN A 24 6.49 1.44 -18.58
N LEU A 25 5.49 0.76 -19.15
CA LEU A 25 5.31 0.72 -20.60
C LEU A 25 5.06 2.12 -21.17
N ILE A 26 4.25 2.94 -20.49
CA ILE A 26 3.99 4.33 -20.91
C ILE A 26 5.26 5.18 -20.74
N TYR A 27 5.96 5.08 -19.62
CA TYR A 27 7.18 5.84 -19.38
C TYR A 27 8.31 5.47 -20.36
N GLY A 28 8.51 4.18 -20.61
CA GLY A 28 9.55 3.69 -21.50
C GLY A 28 9.24 3.91 -22.97
N TYR A 29 8.05 3.51 -23.44
CA TYR A 29 7.69 3.54 -24.86
C TYR A 29 6.89 4.78 -25.30
N GLY A 30 6.13 5.37 -24.40
CA GLY A 30 5.32 6.56 -24.70
C GLY A 30 6.08 7.87 -24.49
N VAL A 31 6.82 7.99 -23.39
CA VAL A 31 7.55 9.22 -23.02
C VAL A 31 9.04 9.13 -23.35
N GLY A 32 9.64 7.93 -23.28
CA GLY A 32 11.07 7.75 -23.52
C GLY A 32 11.95 8.17 -22.35
N VAL A 33 11.45 8.08 -21.11
CA VAL A 33 12.25 8.34 -19.90
C VAL A 33 12.86 7.05 -19.36
N PRO A 34 14.14 7.06 -18.92
CA PRO A 34 14.74 5.89 -18.29
C PRO A 34 14.10 5.62 -16.93
N PHE A 35 14.18 4.36 -16.48
CA PHE A 35 13.74 3.96 -15.15
C PHE A 35 14.88 4.17 -14.17
N ALA A 36 14.90 5.32 -13.50
CA ALA A 36 16.01 5.71 -12.65
C ALA A 36 15.56 6.24 -11.28
N SER A 37 16.24 5.80 -10.23
CA SER A 37 16.03 6.24 -8.85
C SER A 37 16.99 7.39 -8.50
N ALA A 38 16.48 8.45 -7.88
CA ALA A 38 17.31 9.57 -7.40
C ALA A 38 17.91 9.31 -6.01
N GLN A 39 17.31 8.43 -5.22
CA GLN A 39 17.71 8.23 -3.82
C GLN A 39 18.92 7.30 -3.64
N ILE A 40 19.30 6.56 -4.68
CA ILE A 40 20.40 5.60 -4.65
C ILE A 40 21.25 5.68 -5.92
N LYS A 41 22.56 5.49 -5.78
CA LYS A 41 23.48 5.47 -6.93
C LYS A 41 23.43 4.17 -7.72
N LYS A 42 23.18 3.06 -7.04
CA LYS A 42 23.19 1.71 -7.61
C LYS A 42 21.98 0.97 -7.08
N ASP A 43 21.18 0.40 -7.97
CA ASP A 43 19.99 -0.35 -7.59
C ASP A 43 20.40 -1.58 -6.76
N PRO A 44 19.86 -1.79 -5.55
CA PRO A 44 20.22 -2.93 -4.70
C PRO A 44 19.72 -4.28 -5.25
N ILE A 45 18.75 -4.28 -6.17
CA ILE A 45 18.17 -5.47 -6.80
C ILE A 45 18.97 -5.85 -8.05
N THR A 46 19.18 -4.90 -8.98
CA THR A 46 19.83 -5.19 -10.28
C THR A 46 21.32 -4.92 -10.29
N GLY A 47 21.82 -4.08 -9.38
CA GLY A 47 23.19 -3.60 -9.42
C GLY A 47 23.46 -2.58 -10.52
N GLU A 48 22.44 -2.06 -11.21
CA GLU A 48 22.64 -1.05 -12.24
C GLU A 48 22.88 0.33 -11.64
N ARG A 49 23.75 1.11 -12.28
CA ARG A 49 24.05 2.48 -11.88
C ARG A 49 22.91 3.42 -12.32
N GLN A 50 22.29 4.10 -11.37
CA GLN A 50 21.06 4.90 -11.58
C GLN A 50 21.38 6.39 -11.78
N ASP A 51 22.39 6.92 -11.07
CA ASP A 51 22.72 8.34 -11.04
C ASP A 51 23.17 8.91 -12.39
N THR A 52 23.63 8.05 -13.30
CA THR A 52 24.02 8.44 -14.67
C THR A 52 22.83 8.74 -15.59
N TYR A 53 21.65 8.19 -15.28
CA TYR A 53 20.45 8.30 -16.12
C TYR A 53 19.43 9.31 -15.58
N MET A 54 19.76 9.96 -14.46
CA MET A 54 18.90 10.93 -13.79
C MET A 54 19.01 12.33 -14.40
N SER A 55 17.88 12.94 -14.74
CA SER A 55 17.85 14.36 -15.11
C SER A 55 17.99 15.26 -13.88
N LYS A 56 18.68 16.38 -14.06
CA LYS A 56 18.94 17.35 -12.98
C LYS A 56 17.62 17.89 -12.41
N GLY A 57 17.49 17.88 -11.07
CA GLY A 57 16.35 18.45 -10.36
C GLY A 57 15.13 17.54 -10.22
N THR A 58 15.20 16.28 -10.69
CA THR A 58 14.11 15.30 -10.53
C THR A 58 14.34 14.36 -9.34
N GLN A 59 13.25 13.83 -8.79
CA GLN A 59 13.24 12.88 -7.66
C GLN A 59 12.81 11.49 -8.16
N GLY A 60 13.51 11.01 -9.19
CA GLY A 60 13.26 9.75 -9.87
C GLY A 60 12.60 9.92 -11.24
N GLN A 61 12.71 8.88 -12.06
CA GLN A 61 12.11 8.78 -13.39
C GLN A 61 11.51 7.40 -13.61
N GLY A 62 10.28 7.37 -14.14
CA GLY A 62 9.49 6.16 -14.28
C GLY A 62 9.38 5.39 -12.96
N ILE A 63 9.37 4.06 -13.02
CA ILE A 63 9.31 3.19 -11.84
C ILE A 63 10.51 2.21 -11.91
N PRO A 64 11.67 2.58 -11.34
CA PRO A 64 12.85 1.71 -11.32
C PRO A 64 12.59 0.45 -10.48
N THR A 65 13.42 -0.58 -10.70
CA THR A 65 13.21 -1.92 -10.13
C THR A 65 13.07 -1.90 -8.61
N VAL A 66 13.90 -1.12 -7.91
CA VAL A 66 13.78 -0.98 -6.45
C VAL A 66 12.42 -0.41 -6.00
N CYS A 67 11.87 0.57 -6.73
CA CYS A 67 10.54 1.13 -6.46
C CYS A 67 9.47 0.08 -6.69
N TYR A 68 9.59 -0.67 -7.78
CA TYR A 68 8.67 -1.73 -8.17
C TYR A 68 8.60 -2.83 -7.10
N VAL A 69 9.75 -3.33 -6.66
CA VAL A 69 9.85 -4.35 -5.60
C VAL A 69 9.32 -3.80 -4.27
N SER A 70 9.70 -2.58 -3.91
CA SER A 70 9.19 -1.92 -2.70
C SER A 70 7.67 -1.77 -2.71
N GLY A 71 7.10 -1.38 -3.84
CA GLY A 71 5.65 -1.23 -4.02
C GLY A 71 4.92 -2.56 -3.88
N ILE A 72 5.46 -3.63 -4.46
CA ILE A 72 4.89 -4.99 -4.31
C ILE A 72 4.88 -5.45 -2.85
N ILE A 73 5.99 -5.25 -2.11
CA ILE A 73 6.05 -5.63 -0.70
C ILE A 73 5.03 -4.81 0.12
N GLY A 74 4.95 -3.51 -0.12
CA GLY A 74 3.96 -2.64 0.51
C GLY A 74 2.53 -3.07 0.21
N ALA A 75 2.24 -3.44 -1.05
CA ALA A 75 0.95 -3.95 -1.47
C ALA A 75 0.61 -5.26 -0.75
N ALA A 76 1.55 -6.19 -0.62
CA ALA A 76 1.36 -7.45 0.09
C ALA A 76 0.94 -7.19 1.55
N LEU A 77 1.69 -6.34 2.26
CA LEU A 77 1.40 -5.99 3.65
C LEU A 77 0.04 -5.29 3.80
N GLY A 78 -0.29 -4.36 2.89
CA GLY A 78 -1.59 -3.70 2.85
C GLY A 78 -2.75 -4.67 2.57
N GLY A 79 -2.54 -5.64 1.68
CA GLY A 79 -3.50 -6.68 1.34
C GLY A 79 -3.76 -7.65 2.49
N ILE A 80 -2.71 -8.05 3.22
CA ILE A 80 -2.84 -8.85 4.46
C ILE A 80 -3.65 -8.07 5.50
N GLY A 81 -3.33 -6.80 5.71
CA GLY A 81 -4.06 -5.95 6.66
C GLY A 81 -5.54 -5.78 6.31
N GLY A 82 -5.84 -5.46 5.05
CA GLY A 82 -7.23 -5.30 4.58
C GLY A 82 -8.03 -6.61 4.69
N SER A 83 -7.46 -7.73 4.23
CA SER A 83 -8.13 -9.03 4.30
C SER A 83 -8.34 -9.51 5.74
N LEU A 84 -7.45 -9.16 6.68
CA LEU A 84 -7.65 -9.44 8.11
C LEU A 84 -8.87 -8.69 8.67
N ILE A 85 -8.97 -7.39 8.40
CA ILE A 85 -10.11 -6.56 8.84
C ILE A 85 -11.40 -7.13 8.25
N TYR A 86 -11.41 -7.41 6.96
CA TYR A 86 -12.57 -7.98 6.28
C TYR A 86 -13.00 -9.31 6.90
N TYR A 87 -12.06 -10.23 7.13
CA TYR A 87 -12.34 -11.53 7.74
C TYR A 87 -12.98 -11.40 9.12
N VAL A 88 -12.45 -10.51 9.97
CA VAL A 88 -12.99 -10.28 11.32
C VAL A 88 -14.38 -9.64 11.25
N LEU A 89 -14.57 -8.61 10.42
CA LEU A 89 -15.85 -7.92 10.31
C LEU A 89 -16.95 -8.82 9.74
N VAL A 90 -16.67 -9.66 8.74
CA VAL A 90 -17.65 -10.64 8.25
C VAL A 90 -18.07 -11.60 9.37
N GLY A 91 -17.13 -12.04 10.20
CA GLY A 91 -17.42 -12.91 11.35
C GLY A 91 -18.31 -12.27 12.41
N ILE A 92 -18.12 -10.97 12.71
CA ILE A 92 -18.95 -10.22 13.65
C ILE A 92 -20.32 -9.92 13.02
N TYR A 93 -20.32 -9.32 11.83
CA TYR A 93 -21.53 -8.84 11.16
C TYR A 93 -22.45 -9.98 10.78
N GLY A 94 -21.90 -11.15 10.47
CA GLY A 94 -22.65 -12.35 10.14
C GLY A 94 -23.52 -12.90 11.29
N GLN A 95 -23.28 -12.47 12.53
CA GLN A 95 -24.14 -12.83 13.67
C GLN A 95 -25.46 -12.03 13.69
N PHE A 96 -25.49 -10.88 13.03
CA PHE A 96 -26.60 -9.91 13.11
C PHE A 96 -27.28 -9.66 11.75
N LEU A 97 -26.58 -9.91 10.65
CA LEU A 97 -27.03 -9.65 9.28
C LEU A 97 -27.06 -10.94 8.46
N SER A 98 -27.82 -10.92 7.36
CA SER A 98 -27.69 -11.97 6.33
C SER A 98 -26.25 -12.00 5.81
N MET A 99 -25.74 -13.18 5.43
CA MET A 99 -24.36 -13.32 4.95
C MET A 99 -24.04 -12.39 3.78
N ALA A 100 -24.98 -12.20 2.85
CA ALA A 100 -24.81 -11.30 1.72
C ALA A 100 -24.62 -9.84 2.16
N SER A 101 -25.44 -9.38 3.12
CA SER A 101 -25.34 -8.03 3.69
C SER A 101 -24.08 -7.86 4.52
N ALA A 102 -23.71 -8.85 5.34
CA ALA A 102 -22.51 -8.83 6.17
C ALA A 102 -21.24 -8.68 5.33
N VAL A 103 -21.13 -9.46 4.24
CA VAL A 103 -20.04 -9.36 3.26
C VAL A 103 -19.96 -7.98 2.63
N ALA A 104 -21.10 -7.43 2.17
CA ALA A 104 -21.13 -6.11 1.55
C ALA A 104 -20.69 -5.00 2.50
N VAL A 105 -21.25 -4.96 3.72
CA VAL A 105 -20.94 -3.92 4.71
C VAL A 105 -19.51 -4.03 5.21
N ALA A 106 -19.02 -5.25 5.49
CA ALA A 106 -17.64 -5.49 5.88
C ALA A 106 -16.65 -5.05 4.78
N GLY A 107 -16.99 -5.27 3.51
CA GLY A 107 -16.19 -4.82 2.36
C GLY A 107 -16.05 -3.29 2.30
N VAL A 108 -17.17 -2.58 2.40
CA VAL A 108 -17.18 -1.10 2.40
C VAL A 108 -16.37 -0.55 3.58
N PHE A 109 -16.57 -1.11 4.78
CA PHE A 109 -15.83 -0.68 5.97
C PHE A 109 -14.33 -0.92 5.84
N THR A 110 -13.94 -2.12 5.40
CA THR A 110 -12.52 -2.48 5.19
C THR A 110 -11.85 -1.52 4.23
N MET A 111 -12.51 -1.21 3.12
CA MET A 111 -12.02 -0.24 2.14
C MET A 111 -11.86 1.16 2.76
N GLY A 112 -12.84 1.61 3.56
CA GLY A 112 -12.74 2.89 4.29
C GLY A 112 -11.55 2.94 5.25
N VAL A 113 -11.35 1.88 6.06
CA VAL A 113 -10.20 1.78 6.98
C VAL A 113 -8.88 1.80 6.20
N PHE A 114 -8.81 1.10 5.07
CA PHE A 114 -7.64 1.11 4.20
C PHE A 114 -7.35 2.52 3.67
N TYR A 115 -8.36 3.25 3.19
CA TYR A 115 -8.17 4.62 2.71
C TYR A 115 -7.63 5.55 3.79
N VAL A 116 -8.19 5.50 5.01
CA VAL A 116 -7.70 6.32 6.12
C VAL A 116 -6.23 6.00 6.42
N ASN A 117 -5.89 4.72 6.50
CA ASN A 117 -4.52 4.28 6.77
C ASN A 117 -3.54 4.52 5.61
N ALA A 118 -4.01 4.71 4.39
CA ALA A 118 -3.19 5.13 3.26
C ALA A 118 -2.92 6.64 3.29
N VAL A 119 -3.89 7.43 3.78
CA VAL A 119 -3.82 8.89 3.84
C VAL A 119 -2.95 9.36 5.01
N VAL A 120 -2.97 8.70 6.17
CA VAL A 120 -2.17 9.10 7.34
C VAL A 120 -0.66 9.16 7.02
N PRO A 121 -0.03 8.12 6.45
CA PRO A 121 1.38 8.16 6.08
C PRO A 121 1.67 9.12 4.92
N SER A 122 0.73 9.32 3.99
CA SER A 122 0.98 10.19 2.82
C SER A 122 1.25 11.64 3.23
N TYR A 123 0.61 12.12 4.29
CA TYR A 123 0.89 13.43 4.88
C TYR A 123 2.20 13.47 5.69
N GLY A 124 2.55 12.36 6.37
CA GLY A 124 3.79 12.26 7.15
C GLY A 124 5.06 12.32 6.30
N VAL A 125 4.99 11.80 5.07
CA VAL A 125 6.10 11.76 4.11
C VAL A 125 6.52 13.16 3.65
N GLY A 126 5.57 14.03 3.29
CA GLY A 126 5.83 15.40 2.85
C GLY A 126 6.58 15.52 1.51
N GLY A 127 6.37 14.60 0.57
CA GLY A 127 7.00 14.59 -0.75
C GLY A 127 7.03 13.20 -1.39
N THR A 128 7.85 13.02 -2.42
CA THR A 128 8.02 11.72 -3.09
C THR A 128 8.98 10.82 -2.30
N ILE A 129 8.62 9.53 -2.19
CA ILE A 129 9.45 8.43 -1.72
C ILE A 129 9.58 7.40 -2.85
N GLU A 130 10.77 6.88 -3.03
CA GLU A 130 11.07 5.85 -4.05
C GLU A 130 11.07 4.41 -3.47
N GLY A 131 10.93 4.25 -2.16
CA GLY A 131 10.70 2.94 -1.54
C GLY A 131 11.35 2.79 -0.18
N PHE A 132 11.45 1.55 0.31
CA PHE A 132 11.96 1.24 1.65
C PHE A 132 13.42 1.66 1.88
N HIS A 133 14.18 1.83 0.81
CA HIS A 133 15.58 2.25 0.86
C HIS A 133 15.73 3.76 1.10
N ASP A 134 14.70 4.55 0.81
CA ASP A 134 14.71 6.00 0.94
C ASP A 134 14.92 6.41 2.42
N PRO A 135 15.88 7.30 2.74
CA PRO A 135 16.05 7.84 4.09
C PRO A 135 14.77 8.45 4.67
N LYS A 136 13.93 9.07 3.84
CA LYS A 136 12.63 9.63 4.26
C LYS A 136 11.70 8.53 4.74
N PHE A 137 11.64 7.38 4.06
CA PHE A 137 10.81 6.25 4.48
C PHE A 137 11.19 5.79 5.88
N ARG A 138 12.49 5.58 6.13
CA ARG A 138 12.99 5.14 7.45
C ARG A 138 12.72 6.13 8.56
N ARG A 139 12.72 7.44 8.25
CA ARG A 139 12.39 8.50 9.21
C ARG A 139 10.91 8.50 9.60
N VAL A 140 10.01 8.31 8.64
CA VAL A 140 8.56 8.46 8.89
C VAL A 140 7.90 7.17 9.35
N LEU A 141 8.42 6.01 8.93
CA LEU A 141 7.84 4.69 9.18
C LEU A 141 7.44 4.45 10.65
N PRO A 142 8.28 4.71 11.68
CA PRO A 142 7.92 4.38 13.06
C PRO A 142 6.73 5.21 13.57
N LYS A 143 6.76 6.52 13.30
CA LYS A 143 5.71 7.45 13.73
C LYS A 143 4.41 7.17 13.01
N ASP A 144 4.46 6.98 11.70
CA ASP A 144 3.25 6.81 10.89
C ASP A 144 2.65 5.42 11.10
N ALA A 145 3.46 4.37 11.28
CA ALA A 145 2.96 3.04 11.66
C ALA A 145 2.25 3.07 13.02
N PHE A 146 2.80 3.76 14.02
CA PHE A 146 2.16 3.90 15.32
C PHE A 146 0.86 4.72 15.23
N THR A 147 0.86 5.78 14.43
CA THR A 147 -0.34 6.61 14.21
C THR A 147 -1.44 5.80 13.51
N SER A 148 -1.10 5.08 12.44
CA SER A 148 -2.03 4.19 11.73
C SER A 148 -2.55 3.06 12.63
N PHE A 149 -1.73 2.54 13.55
CA PHE A 149 -2.19 1.58 14.55
C PHE A 149 -3.28 2.16 15.46
N LEU A 150 -3.06 3.37 16.02
CA LEU A 150 -4.05 4.04 16.87
C LEU A 150 -5.33 4.38 16.10
N VAL A 151 -5.20 4.87 14.86
CA VAL A 151 -6.35 5.17 14.00
C VAL A 151 -7.12 3.91 13.67
N SER A 152 -6.44 2.81 13.36
CA SER A 152 -7.07 1.50 13.12
C SER A 152 -7.82 0.98 14.34
N LEU A 153 -7.27 1.18 15.55
CA LEU A 153 -7.94 0.81 16.80
C LEU A 153 -9.27 1.58 16.96
N LEU A 154 -9.25 2.89 16.75
CA LEU A 154 -10.44 3.74 16.83
C LEU A 154 -11.49 3.34 15.79
N LEU A 155 -11.07 3.13 14.54
CA LEU A 155 -11.98 2.69 13.47
C LEU A 155 -12.55 1.29 13.74
N GLY A 156 -11.78 0.40 14.36
CA GLY A 156 -12.27 -0.91 14.80
C GLY A 156 -13.37 -0.80 15.84
N ILE A 157 -13.24 0.10 16.82
CA ILE A 157 -14.29 0.37 17.80
C ILE A 157 -15.56 0.88 17.10
N VAL A 158 -15.41 1.86 16.20
CA VAL A 158 -16.55 2.42 15.44
C VAL A 158 -17.25 1.33 14.62
N ALA A 159 -16.49 0.46 13.94
CA ALA A 159 -17.04 -0.64 13.15
C ALA A 159 -17.89 -1.60 14.00
N ILE A 160 -17.45 -1.91 15.22
CA ILE A 160 -18.21 -2.78 16.15
C ILE A 160 -19.47 -2.09 16.67
N LEU A 161 -19.38 -0.80 17.05
CA LEU A 161 -20.51 -0.05 17.59
C LEU A 161 -21.66 0.08 16.58
N ILE A 162 -21.34 0.28 15.30
CA ILE A 162 -22.33 0.37 14.23
C ILE A 162 -23.15 -0.93 14.13
N THR A 163 -22.53 -2.09 14.36
CA THR A 163 -23.30 -3.34 14.43
C THR A 163 -24.13 -3.54 15.68
N ALA A 164 -23.79 -2.89 16.79
CA ALA A 164 -24.61 -2.90 17.99
C ALA A 164 -25.86 -2.00 17.87
N GLY A 165 -26.03 -1.30 16.73
CA GLY A 165 -27.12 -0.33 16.54
C GLY A 165 -26.90 0.99 17.29
N MET A 166 -25.63 1.30 17.61
CA MET A 166 -25.20 2.55 18.27
C MET A 166 -24.56 3.51 17.27
#